data_AF-A0A6G6K412-F1
#
_entry.id   AF-A0A6G6K412-F1
#
_cell.length_a   1.000
_cell.length_b   1.000
_cell.length_c   1.000
_cell.angle_alpha   90.00
_cell.angle_beta   90.00
_cell.angle_gamma   90.00
#
_symmetry.space_group_name_H-M   'P 1'
#
loop_
_entity.id
_entity.type
_entity.pdbx_description
1 polymer ?
#
loop_
_entity_poly.entity_id
_entity_poly.type
_entity_poly.pdbx_seq_one_letter_code
_entity_poly.pdbx_strand_id
1 'polypeptide(L)'
;MTLDEAGHPHSGADRPSLLQSLVRLNRYALLLLLIPAGVIYFWPGPEWKKQEAAKQTLHDLTSQRDALAHKVEKLEKKLELIKNDPEYLETMARDRLSLQKDGEIILHFEE
;
A
#
# COMPACT_ATOMS: atom_id res chain seq x y z
N MET A 1 13.63 -90.77 32.72
CA MET A 1 12.25 -90.54 32.24
C MET A 1 11.66 -89.49 33.16
N THR A 2 11.56 -88.21 32.85
CA THR A 2 11.79 -87.42 31.64
C THR A 2 12.36 -86.07 32.07
N LEU A 3 13.32 -85.55 31.30
CA LEU A 3 13.70 -84.15 31.28
C LEU A 3 12.48 -83.32 30.86
N ASP A 4 12.23 -82.20 31.52
CA ASP A 4 11.60 -81.07 30.83
C ASP A 4 12.06 -79.76 31.49
N GLU A 5 13.11 -79.20 30.91
CA GLU A 5 13.28 -77.76 30.87
C GLU A 5 12.15 -77.15 30.05
N ALA A 6 11.44 -76.17 30.61
CA ALA A 6 10.84 -75.09 29.84
C ALA A 6 10.65 -73.94 30.84
N GLY A 7 11.52 -72.93 30.89
CA GLY A 7 11.79 -72.05 29.76
C GLY A 7 10.86 -70.86 29.90
N HIS A 8 11.36 -69.73 30.39
CA HIS A 8 10.74 -68.44 30.10
C HIS A 8 10.67 -68.28 28.57
N PRO A 9 9.55 -67.78 28.03
CA PRO A 9 9.73 -66.70 27.06
C PRO A 9 8.67 -65.60 27.11
N HIS A 10 9.20 -64.38 27.05
CA HIS A 10 8.78 -63.23 26.22
C HIS A 10 7.35 -62.71 26.38
N SER A 11 7.16 -61.55 27.02
CA SER A 11 7.33 -60.23 26.38
C SER A 11 6.77 -60.19 24.95
N GLY A 12 5.45 -60.01 24.86
CA GLY A 12 4.75 -59.69 23.62
C GLY A 12 3.99 -58.38 23.83
N ALA A 13 4.39 -57.34 23.13
CA ALA A 13 3.95 -55.99 23.34
C ALA A 13 2.48 -55.76 22.92
N ASP A 14 1.59 -55.68 23.89
CA ASP A 14 0.23 -55.13 23.72
C ASP A 14 0.25 -53.60 23.58
N ARG A 15 1.05 -53.08 22.64
CA ARG A 15 1.11 -51.65 22.32
C ARG A 15 1.10 -51.32 20.82
N PRO A 16 0.08 -51.73 20.04
CA PRO A 16 -0.17 -51.06 18.77
C PRO A 16 -1.49 -50.28 18.67
N SER A 17 -2.54 -50.56 19.45
CA SER A 17 -3.88 -49.96 19.19
C SER A 17 -4.09 -48.58 19.83
N LEU A 18 -3.62 -48.38 21.06
CA LEU A 18 -3.79 -47.10 21.78
C LEU A 18 -2.89 -46.01 21.20
N LEU A 19 -1.62 -46.31 20.92
CA LEU A 19 -0.69 -45.37 20.29
C LEU A 19 -1.17 -44.97 18.89
N GLN A 20 -1.66 -45.92 18.09
CA GLN A 20 -2.24 -45.61 16.78
C GLN A 20 -3.50 -44.73 16.90
N SER A 21 -4.34 -44.95 17.91
CA SER A 21 -5.54 -44.13 18.15
C SER A 21 -5.18 -42.71 18.59
N LEU A 22 -4.17 -42.54 19.46
CA LEU A 22 -3.64 -41.23 19.84
C LEU A 22 -3.04 -40.47 18.66
N VAL A 23 -2.27 -41.14 17.79
CA VAL A 23 -1.70 -40.51 16.59
C VAL A 23 -2.78 -40.10 15.59
N ARG A 24 -3.82 -40.94 15.41
CA ARG A 24 -4.99 -40.59 14.58
C ARG A 24 -5.73 -39.39 15.15
N LEU A 25 -6.01 -39.37 16.46
CA LEU A 25 -6.69 -38.27 17.13
C LEU A 25 -5.89 -36.96 17.01
N ASN A 26 -4.58 -37.01 17.20
CA ASN A 26 -3.71 -35.85 17.02
C ASN A 26 -3.73 -35.35 15.57
N ARG A 27 -3.73 -36.25 14.58
CA ARG A 27 -3.84 -35.88 13.16
C ARG A 27 -5.17 -35.17 12.85
N TYR A 28 -6.28 -35.65 13.42
CA TYR A 28 -7.58 -34.98 13.27
C TYR A 28 -7.63 -33.65 14.01
N ALA A 29 -7.04 -33.54 15.20
CA ALA A 29 -6.93 -32.27 15.92
C ALA A 29 -6.09 -31.23 15.14
N LEU A 30 -5.00 -31.67 14.52
CA LEU A 30 -4.16 -30.82 13.67
C LEU A 30 -4.91 -30.37 12.42
N LEU A 31 -5.64 -31.28 11.75
CA LEU A 31 -6.48 -30.93 10.61
C LEU A 31 -7.63 -29.98 11.00
N LEU A 32 -8.26 -30.20 12.15
CA LEU A 32 -9.30 -29.32 12.70
C LEU A 32 -8.79 -27.91 12.94
N LEU A 33 -7.50 -27.74 13.28
CA LEU A 33 -6.88 -26.43 13.45
C LEU A 33 -6.42 -25.81 12.11
N LEU A 34 -5.84 -26.62 11.23
CA LEU A 34 -5.24 -26.16 9.97
C LEU A 34 -6.27 -25.72 8.94
N ILE A 35 -7.40 -26.42 8.83
CA ILE A 35 -8.45 -26.12 7.86
C ILE A 35 -9.04 -24.72 8.08
N PRO A 36 -9.55 -24.34 9.27
CA PRO A 36 -10.10 -23.01 9.50
C PRO A 36 -9.02 -21.92 9.41
N ALA A 37 -7.79 -22.18 9.88
CA ALA A 37 -6.68 -21.25 9.73
C ALA A 37 -6.35 -20.97 8.25
N GLY A 38 -6.35 -22.01 7.41
CA GLY A 38 -6.16 -21.89 5.97
C GLY A 38 -7.29 -21.09 5.31
N VAL A 39 -8.55 -21.33 5.69
CA VAL A 39 -9.71 -20.59 5.15
C VAL A 39 -9.64 -19.10 5.51
N ILE A 40 -9.28 -18.76 6.75
CA ILE A 40 -9.12 -17.37 7.19
C ILE A 40 -7.98 -16.69 6.41
N TYR A 41 -6.86 -17.38 6.20
CA TYR A 41 -5.72 -16.84 5.47
C TYR A 41 -6.01 -16.65 3.97
N PHE A 42 -6.67 -17.63 3.34
CA PHE A 42 -6.95 -17.61 1.89
C PHE A 42 -8.17 -16.76 1.52
N TRP A 43 -9.01 -16.40 2.49
CA TRP A 43 -10.16 -15.52 2.31
C TRP A 43 -9.97 -14.18 3.03
N PRO A 44 -8.99 -13.34 2.63
CA PRO A 44 -8.97 -11.96 3.08
C PRO A 44 -10.26 -11.31 2.57
N GLY A 45 -11.15 -10.98 3.51
CA GLY A 45 -12.48 -10.48 3.19
C GLY A 45 -12.45 -9.19 2.35
N PRO A 46 -13.59 -8.85 1.72
CA PRO A 46 -13.72 -7.64 0.89
C PRO A 46 -13.37 -6.35 1.64
N GLU A 47 -13.37 -6.37 2.97
CA GLU A 47 -12.98 -5.26 3.84
C GLU A 47 -11.51 -4.83 3.68
N TRP A 48 -10.59 -5.74 3.37
CA TRP A 48 -9.19 -5.37 3.12
C TRP A 48 -9.03 -4.55 1.84
N LYS A 49 -9.80 -4.88 0.79
CA LYS A 49 -9.80 -4.11 -0.46
C LYS A 49 -10.37 -2.70 -0.26
N LYS A 50 -11.38 -2.55 0.60
CA LYS A 50 -11.96 -1.23 0.95
C LYS A 50 -10.96 -0.35 1.68
N GLN A 51 -10.18 -0.91 2.60
CA GLN A 51 -9.15 -0.15 3.31
C GLN A 51 -8.05 0.33 2.36
N GLU A 52 -7.61 -0.52 1.44
CA GLU A 52 -6.58 -0.12 0.47
C GLU A 52 -7.10 0.94 -0.50
N ALA A 53 -8.33 0.78 -1.00
CA ALA A 53 -8.99 1.79 -1.83
C ALA A 53 -9.15 3.13 -1.08
N ALA A 54 -9.52 3.10 0.20
CA ALA A 54 -9.64 4.30 1.02
C ALA A 54 -8.29 4.99 1.26
N LYS A 55 -7.19 4.22 1.42
CA LYS A 55 -5.85 4.80 1.52
C LYS A 55 -5.41 5.45 0.21
N GLN A 56 -5.70 4.80 -0.92
CA GLN A 56 -5.40 5.34 -2.24
C GLN A 56 -6.16 6.65 -2.50
N THR A 57 -7.46 6.70 -2.20
CA THR A 57 -8.24 7.93 -2.37
C THR A 57 -7.73 9.06 -1.46
N LEU A 58 -7.34 8.77 -0.22
CA LEU A 58 -6.73 9.76 0.67
C LEU A 58 -5.39 10.29 0.14
N HIS A 59 -4.56 9.41 -0.41
CA HIS A 59 -3.30 9.81 -1.03
C HIS A 59 -3.54 10.72 -2.24
N ASP A 60 -4.47 10.35 -3.12
CA ASP A 60 -4.82 11.15 -4.29
C ASP A 60 -5.41 12.51 -3.90
N LEU A 61 -6.27 12.55 -2.88
CA LEU A 61 -6.83 13.82 -2.38
C LEU A 61 -5.74 14.72 -1.77
N THR A 62 -4.80 14.13 -1.03
CA THR A 62 -3.66 14.87 -0.46
C THR A 62 -2.79 15.46 -1.55
N SER A 63 -2.43 14.66 -2.57
CA SER A 63 -1.62 15.16 -3.68
C SER A 63 -2.30 16.29 -4.47
N GLN A 64 -3.62 16.21 -4.67
CA GLN A 64 -4.40 17.26 -5.31
C GLN A 64 -4.45 18.54 -4.47
N ARG A 65 -4.60 18.41 -3.14
CA ARG A 65 -4.55 19.52 -2.20
C ARG A 65 -3.22 20.25 -2.26
N ASP A 66 -2.11 19.51 -2.24
CA ASP A 66 -0.76 20.08 -2.27
C ASP A 66 -0.48 20.76 -3.62
N ALA A 67 -0.88 20.13 -4.72
CA ALA A 67 -0.76 20.74 -6.04
C ALA A 67 -1.57 22.04 -6.17
N LEU A 68 -2.76 22.10 -5.56
CA LEU A 68 -3.58 23.31 -5.57
C LEU A 68 -3.00 24.40 -4.65
N ALA A 69 -2.49 24.04 -3.48
CA ALA A 69 -1.82 24.97 -2.57
C ALA A 69 -0.61 25.64 -3.24
N HIS A 70 0.22 24.86 -3.94
CA HIS A 70 1.34 25.43 -4.72
C HIS A 70 0.89 26.36 -5.85
N LYS A 71 -0.24 26.08 -6.49
CA LYS A 71 -0.80 26.99 -7.51
C LYS A 71 -1.25 28.30 -6.86
N VAL A 72 -1.94 28.23 -5.72
CA VAL A 72 -2.38 29.42 -4.98
C VAL A 72 -1.17 30.26 -4.58
N GLU A 73 -0.13 29.68 -3.99
CA GLU A 73 1.09 30.40 -3.60
C GLU A 73 1.75 31.11 -4.79
N LYS A 74 1.83 30.44 -5.95
CA LYS A 74 2.36 31.04 -7.18
C LYS A 74 1.50 32.20 -7.66
N LEU A 75 0.18 32.08 -7.57
CA LEU A 75 -0.75 33.14 -7.98
C LEU A 75 -0.69 34.32 -7.03
N GLU A 76 -0.59 34.09 -5.72
CA GLU A 76 -0.45 35.12 -4.71
C GLU A 76 0.83 35.92 -4.91
N LYS A 77 1.97 35.25 -5.12
CA LYS A 77 3.24 35.93 -5.45
C LYS A 77 3.13 36.75 -6.72
N LYS A 78 2.52 36.21 -7.78
CA LYS A 78 2.28 36.98 -9.02
C LYS A 78 1.40 38.21 -8.78
N LEU A 79 0.37 38.06 -7.96
CA LEU A 79 -0.56 39.14 -7.65
C LEU A 79 0.12 40.21 -6.77
N GLU A 80 1.00 39.82 -5.87
CA GLU A 80 1.86 40.73 -5.11
C GLU A 80 2.79 41.53 -6.03
N LEU A 81 3.47 40.86 -6.97
CA LEU A 81 4.33 41.52 -7.96
C LEU A 81 3.53 42.51 -8.82
N ILE A 82 2.36 42.12 -9.31
CA ILE A 82 1.46 43.00 -10.08
C ILE A 82 1.06 44.24 -9.27
N LYS A 83 0.79 44.09 -7.97
CA LYS A 83 0.31 45.20 -7.14
C LYS A 83 1.42 46.14 -6.70
N ASN A 84 2.60 45.59 -6.38
CA ASN A 84 3.66 46.32 -5.69
C ASN A 84 4.78 46.77 -6.62
N ASP A 85 4.90 46.18 -7.82
CA ASP A 85 6.00 46.46 -8.74
C ASP A 85 5.50 47.02 -10.10
N PRO A 86 5.69 48.33 -10.34
CA PRO A 86 5.33 48.94 -11.61
C PRO A 86 6.22 48.50 -12.79
N GLU A 87 7.47 48.09 -12.55
CA GLU A 87 8.39 47.61 -13.59
C GLU A 87 7.98 46.22 -14.09
N TYR A 88 7.52 45.37 -13.18
CA TYR A 88 6.92 44.08 -13.51
C TYR A 88 5.63 44.24 -14.36
N LEU A 89 4.79 45.22 -14.03
CA LEU A 89 3.60 45.56 -14.82
C LEU A 89 3.96 46.06 -16.22
N GLU A 90 4.95 46.94 -16.33
CA GLU A 90 5.42 47.46 -17.62
C GLU A 90 5.98 46.35 -18.50
N THR A 91 6.80 45.47 -17.94
CA THR A 91 7.36 44.31 -18.65
C THR A 91 6.26 43.37 -19.13
N MET A 92 5.30 43.02 -18.28
CA MET A 92 4.16 42.18 -18.67
C MET A 92 3.26 42.86 -19.70
N ALA A 93 3.06 44.18 -19.63
CA ALA A 93 2.29 44.93 -20.62
C ALA A 93 3.01 44.97 -21.98
N ARG A 94 4.32 45.16 -22.01
CA ARG A 94 5.14 45.09 -23.22
C ARG A 94 5.09 43.69 -23.85
N ASP A 95 5.30 42.65 -23.05
CA ASP A 95 5.35 41.26 -23.53
C ASP A 95 4.00 40.71 -23.98
N ARG A 96 2.91 41.03 -23.26
CA ARG A 96 1.57 40.44 -23.52
C ARG A 96 0.70 41.27 -24.43
N LEU A 97 0.81 42.59 -24.35
CA LEU A 97 -0.09 43.52 -25.05
C LEU A 97 0.63 44.28 -26.17
N SER A 98 1.94 44.06 -26.35
CA SER A 98 2.79 44.81 -27.30
C SER A 98 2.61 46.33 -27.16
N LEU A 99 2.29 46.78 -25.94
CA LEU A 99 2.06 48.19 -25.64
C LEU A 99 3.40 48.92 -25.72
N GLN A 100 3.48 49.89 -26.64
CA GLN A 100 4.62 50.79 -26.77
C GLN A 100 4.29 52.16 -26.19
N LYS A 101 5.31 52.80 -25.65
CA LYS A 101 5.29 54.24 -25.38
C LYS A 101 5.51 54.98 -26.71
N ASP A 102 4.88 56.15 -26.86
CA ASP A 102 5.03 56.97 -28.08
C ASP A 102 6.52 57.26 -28.36
N GLY A 103 7.04 56.70 -29.46
CA GLY A 103 8.44 56.87 -29.90
C GLY A 103 9.37 55.65 -29.74
N GLU A 104 8.92 54.52 -29.20
CA GLU A 104 9.73 53.28 -29.12
C GLU A 104 9.59 52.41 -30.39
N ILE A 105 10.61 51.58 -30.72
CA ILE A 105 10.60 50.59 -31.81
C ILE A 105 10.87 49.20 -31.22
N ILE A 106 9.91 48.27 -31.31
CA ILE A 106 10.11 46.86 -30.89
C ILE A 106 10.74 46.09 -32.06
N LEU A 107 11.93 45.54 -31.83
CA LEU A 107 12.61 44.64 -32.75
C LEU A 107 12.32 43.20 -32.33
N HIS A 108 11.55 42.48 -33.13
CA HIS A 108 11.38 41.04 -32.98
C HIS A 108 12.50 40.36 -33.76
N PHE A 109 13.34 39.59 -33.08
CA PHE A 109 14.34 38.74 -33.72
C PHE A 109 13.72 37.36 -33.93
N GLU A 110 13.51 36.96 -35.19
CA GLU A 110 13.24 35.56 -35.53
C GLU A 110 14.56 34.79 -35.45
N GLU A 111 14.56 33.65 -34.75
CA GLU A 111 15.67 32.68 -34.72
C GLU A 111 15.42 31.56 -35.72
#